data_AF-A0A162SA16-F1
#
_entry.id   AF-A0A162SA16-F1
#
_cell.length_a   1.000
_cell.length_b   1.000
_cell.length_c   1.000
_cell.angle_alpha   90.00
_cell.angle_beta   90.00
_cell.angle_gamma   90.00
#
_symmetry.space_group_name_H-M   'P 1'
#
loop_
_entity.id
_entity.type
_entity.pdbx_description
1 polymer ?
#
loop_
_entity_poly.entity_id
_entity_poly.type
_entity_poly.pdbx_seq_one_letter_code
_entity_poly.pdbx_strand_id
1 'polypeptide(L)'
;MNETTLSMDAQLFILSWAQLQYATLLSPTDETVSTAKREVANRLQRDFSTTELQLLARAESFYTVSFKEREETKFLQFPADEIESLI
;
A
#
# COMPACT_ATOMS: atom_id res chain seq x y z
N MET A 1 -0.37 22.24 14.91
CA MET A 1 -0.81 21.15 14.01
C MET A 1 -0.13 19.89 14.51
N ASN A 2 -0.87 18.94 15.06
CA ASN A 2 -0.28 17.66 15.47
C ASN A 2 -0.20 16.77 14.22
N GLU A 3 0.94 16.80 13.54
CA GLU A 3 1.29 15.80 12.54
C GLU A 3 1.39 14.45 13.28
N THR A 4 0.30 13.71 13.32
CA THR A 4 0.35 12.32 13.75
C THR A 4 1.06 11.57 12.62
N THR A 5 2.38 11.49 12.73
CA THR A 5 3.25 10.83 11.75
C THR A 5 2.84 9.36 11.69
N LEU A 6 2.53 8.86 10.50
CA LEU A 6 2.22 7.43 10.31
C LEU A 6 3.40 6.60 10.84
N SER A 7 3.14 5.56 11.63
CA SER A 7 4.22 4.73 12.16
C SER A 7 5.05 4.13 11.02
N MET A 8 6.36 3.95 11.25
CA MET A 8 7.23 3.33 10.25
C MET A 8 6.72 1.94 9.84
N ASP A 9 6.22 1.15 10.80
CA ASP A 9 5.65 -0.16 10.53
C ASP A 9 4.44 -0.08 9.58
N ALA A 10 3.54 0.87 9.78
CA ALA A 10 2.41 1.08 8.88
C ALA A 10 2.88 1.45 7.47
N GLN A 11 3.90 2.31 7.35
CA GLN A 11 4.48 2.67 6.04
C GLN A 11 5.05 1.44 5.31
N LEU A 12 5.77 0.57 6.03
CA LEU A 12 6.32 -0.68 5.46
C LEU A 12 5.23 -1.66 5.03
N PHE A 13 4.14 -1.78 5.80
CA PHE A 13 3.01 -2.60 5.38
C PHE A 13 2.26 -2.00 4.18
N ILE A 14 2.16 -0.68 4.08
CA ILE A 14 1.57 -0.02 2.90
C ILE A 14 2.46 -0.23 1.67
N LEU A 15 3.79 -0.14 1.79
CA LEU A 15 4.73 -0.49 0.71
C LEU A 15 4.54 -1.95 0.27
N SER A 16 4.48 -2.88 1.23
CA SER A 16 4.27 -4.30 0.95
C SER A 16 2.94 -4.55 0.22
N TRP A 17 1.89 -3.84 0.62
CA TRP A 17 0.60 -3.89 -0.07
C TRP A 17 0.70 -3.33 -1.50
N ALA A 18 1.41 -2.22 -1.70
CA ALA A 18 1.60 -1.58 -3.00
C ALA A 18 2.37 -2.50 -3.97
N GLN A 19 3.42 -3.16 -3.48
CA GLN A 19 4.17 -4.18 -4.22
C GLN A 19 3.27 -5.34 -4.66
N LEU A 20 2.42 -5.86 -3.76
CA LEU A 20 1.47 -6.93 -4.10
C LEU A 20 0.36 -6.47 -5.05
N GLN A 21 -0.07 -5.21 -4.94
CA GLN A 21 -1.00 -4.61 -5.90
C GLN A 21 -0.36 -4.52 -7.29
N TYR A 22 0.91 -4.10 -7.38
CA TYR A 22 1.66 -4.10 -8.64
C TYR A 22 1.81 -5.51 -9.22
N ALA A 23 2.18 -6.50 -8.40
CA ALA A 23 2.23 -7.91 -8.81
C ALA A 23 0.86 -8.42 -9.31
N THR A 24 -0.26 -7.99 -8.70
CA THR A 24 -1.61 -8.32 -9.18
C THR A 24 -1.86 -7.73 -10.59
N LEU A 25 -1.33 -6.54 -10.90
CA LEU A 25 -1.47 -5.95 -12.23
C LEU A 25 -0.73 -6.76 -13.31
N LEU A 26 0.41 -7.35 -12.95
CA LEU A 26 1.20 -8.18 -13.85
C LEU A 26 0.65 -9.60 -13.99
N SER A 27 0.07 -10.14 -12.91
CA SER A 27 -0.47 -11.51 -12.84
C SER A 27 -1.85 -11.52 -12.16
N PRO A 28 -2.90 -11.06 -12.86
CA PRO A 28 -4.23 -10.84 -12.26
C PRO A 28 -4.95 -12.13 -11.83
N THR A 29 -4.49 -13.29 -12.31
CA THR A 29 -5.07 -14.60 -11.97
C THR A 29 -4.27 -15.33 -10.87
N ASP A 30 -3.23 -14.72 -10.31
CA ASP A 30 -2.47 -15.32 -9.21
C ASP A 30 -3.23 -15.15 -7.88
N GLU A 31 -3.86 -16.24 -7.43
CA GLU A 31 -4.61 -16.28 -6.18
C GLU A 31 -3.69 -16.17 -4.95
N THR A 32 -2.41 -16.55 -5.05
CA THR A 32 -1.44 -16.45 -3.96
C THR A 32 -1.15 -14.98 -3.68
N VAL A 33 -0.86 -14.20 -4.73
CA VAL A 33 -0.63 -12.75 -4.63
C VAL A 33 -1.88 -12.05 -4.11
N SER A 34 -3.05 -12.42 -4.64
CA SER A 34 -4.34 -11.86 -4.22
C SER A 34 -4.64 -12.13 -2.73
N THR A 35 -4.32 -13.34 -2.26
CA THR A 35 -4.49 -13.72 -0.85
C THR A 35 -3.54 -12.95 0.06
N ALA A 36 -2.25 -12.92 -0.27
CA ALA A 36 -1.24 -12.16 0.49
C ALA A 36 -1.61 -10.67 0.58
N LYS A 37 -2.05 -10.06 -0.53
CA LYS A 37 -2.48 -8.66 -0.56
C LYS A 37 -3.62 -8.39 0.42
N ARG A 38 -4.60 -9.28 0.45
CA ARG A 38 -5.74 -9.19 1.38
C ARG A 38 -5.30 -9.36 2.84
N GLU A 39 -4.37 -10.27 3.13
CA GLU A 39 -3.83 -10.44 4.48
C GLU A 39 -3.10 -9.21 4.99
N VAL A 40 -2.28 -8.57 4.14
CA VAL A 40 -1.63 -7.30 4.47
C VAL A 40 -2.66 -6.19 4.72
N ALA A 41 -3.69 -6.07 3.87
CA ALA A 41 -4.76 -5.10 4.06
C ALA A 41 -5.52 -5.32 5.39
N ASN A 42 -5.84 -6.57 5.73
CA ASN A 42 -6.48 -6.92 7.00
C ASN A 42 -5.60 -6.55 8.21
N ARG A 43 -4.28 -6.74 8.09
CA ARG A 43 -3.32 -6.36 9.12
C ARG A 43 -3.25 -4.84 9.29
N LEU A 44 -3.20 -4.09 8.20
CA LEU A 44 -3.25 -2.63 8.19
C LEU A 44 -4.50 -2.09 8.88
N GLN A 45 -5.66 -2.70 8.61
CA GLN A 45 -6.91 -2.33 9.27
C GLN A 45 -6.87 -2.60 10.77
N ARG A 46 -6.48 -3.82 11.18
CA ARG A 46 -6.51 -4.24 12.58
C ARG A 46 -5.48 -3.51 13.45
N ASP A 47 -4.25 -3.39 12.95
CA ASP A 47 -3.12 -2.95 13.76
C ASP A 47 -2.91 -1.43 13.65
N PHE A 48 -3.36 -0.81 12.55
CA PHE A 48 -3.10 0.61 12.24
C PHE A 48 -4.33 1.41 11.85
N SER A 49 -5.55 0.85 11.93
CA SER A 49 -6.79 1.52 11.51
C SER A 49 -6.74 2.06 10.08
N THR A 50 -5.96 1.40 9.21
CA THR A 50 -5.75 1.79 7.82
C THR A 50 -6.65 0.98 6.89
N THR A 51 -7.48 1.64 6.09
CA THR A 51 -8.45 1.02 5.18
C THR A 51 -8.45 1.70 3.80
N GLU A 52 -9.29 1.21 2.87
CA GLU A 52 -9.53 1.83 1.56
C GLU A 52 -8.23 2.12 0.76
N LEU A 53 -7.27 1.19 0.82
CA LEU A 53 -6.02 1.29 0.09
C LEU A 53 -6.28 1.28 -1.42
N GLN A 54 -5.72 2.26 -2.12
CA GLN A 54 -5.80 2.39 -3.57
C GLN A 54 -4.48 2.89 -4.14
N LEU A 55 -4.08 2.36 -5.28
CA LEU A 55 -2.97 2.87 -6.08
C LEU A 55 -3.53 3.93 -7.04
N LEU A 56 -3.31 5.22 -6.75
CA LEU A 56 -3.97 6.33 -7.47
C LEU A 56 -3.24 6.77 -8.73
N ALA A 57 -1.91 6.83 -8.69
CA ALA A 57 -1.12 7.38 -9.77
C ALA A 57 0.19 6.60 -9.92
N ARG A 58 0.54 6.35 -11.18
CA ARG A 58 1.87 5.92 -11.62
C ARG A 58 2.53 7.09 -12.33
N ALA A 59 3.63 7.59 -11.78
CA ALA A 59 4.57 8.44 -12.50
C ALA A 59 5.79 7.60 -12.89
N GLU A 60 6.66 8.15 -13.74
CA GLU A 60 7.88 7.45 -14.18
C GLU A 60 8.80 7.07 -13.00
N SER A 61 8.81 7.87 -11.93
CA SER A 61 9.72 7.70 -10.79
C SER A 61 9.05 7.34 -9.46
N PHE A 62 7.72 7.36 -9.37
CA PHE A 62 7.03 7.06 -8.12
C PHE A 62 5.60 6.53 -8.34
N TYR A 63 5.08 5.87 -7.32
CA TYR A 63 3.66 5.58 -7.19
C TYR A 63 3.07 6.28 -5.97
N THR A 64 1.81 6.69 -6.08
CA THR A 64 1.05 7.24 -4.95
C THR A 64 0.00 6.23 -4.49
N VAL A 65 0.06 5.87 -3.21
CA VAL A 65 -0.98 5.08 -2.53
C VAL A 65 -1.84 6.03 -1.69
N SER A 66 -3.15 6.00 -1.90
CA SER A 66 -4.11 6.60 -0.96
C SER A 66 -4.70 5.56 -0.04
N PHE A 67 -5.01 5.97 1.18
CA PHE A 67 -5.66 5.14 2.18
C PHE A 67 -6.43 6.02 3.15
N LYS A 68 -7.38 5.44 3.88
CA LYS A 68 -8.00 6.08 5.03
C LYS A 68 -7.34 5.63 6.32
N GLU A 69 -7.01 6.57 7.18
CA GLU A 69 -6.61 6.31 8.56
C GLU A 69 -7.50 7.17 9.47
N ARG A 70 -8.29 6.52 10.35
CA ARG A 70 -9.17 7.21 11.31
C ARG A 70 -10.06 8.29 10.65
N GLU A 71 -10.74 7.92 9.57
CA GLU A 71 -11.61 8.78 8.73
C GLU A 71 -10.90 9.85 7.87
N GLU A 72 -9.59 10.02 8.00
CA GLU A 72 -8.83 10.95 7.17
C GLU A 72 -8.22 10.22 5.96
N THR A 73 -8.38 10.80 4.77
CA THR A 73 -7.68 10.30 3.59
C THR A 73 -6.24 10.81 3.60
N LYS A 74 -5.30 9.88 3.51
CA LYS A 74 -3.86 10.14 3.50
C LYS A 74 -3.24 9.59 2.22
N PHE A 75 -2.05 10.10 1.91
CA PHE A 75 -1.29 9.74 0.72
C PHE A 75 0.14 9.41 1.12
N LEU A 76 0.69 8.36 0.54
CA LEU A 76 2.10 8.03 0.60
C LEU A 76 2.64 7.84 -0.81
N GLN A 77 3.86 8.34 -1.01
CA GLN A 77 4.60 8.15 -2.25
C GLN A 77 5.75 7.20 -2.00
N PHE A 78 5.90 6.23 -2.90
CA PHE A 78 7.04 5.33 -2.90
C PHE A 78 7.78 5.47 -4.23
N PRO A 79 9.12 5.42 -4.21
CA PRO A 79 9.93 5.27 -5.41
C PRO A 79 9.45 4.09 -6.26
N ALA A 80 9.49 4.24 -7.59
CA ALA A 80 9.03 3.20 -8.49
C ALA A 80 9.86 1.91 -8.34
N ASP A 81 11.17 2.02 -8.16
CA ASP A 81 12.07 0.89 -7.95
C ASP A 81 11.75 0.11 -6.68
N GLU A 82 11.33 0.75 -5.59
CA GLU A 82 10.90 0.04 -4.38
C GLU A 82 9.67 -0.84 -4.63
N ILE A 83 8.68 -0.35 -5.40
CA ILE A 83 7.46 -1.11 -5.72
C ILE A 83 7.73 -2.20 -6.78
N GLU A 84 8.59 -1.91 -7.74
CA GLU A 84 8.88 -2.81 -8.86
C GLU A 84 9.95 -3.86 -8.51
N SER A 85 10.70 -3.68 -7.41
CA SER A 85 11.85 -4.52 -7.00
C SER A 85 11.61 -6.02 -6.76
N LEU A 86 10.35 -6.44 -6.57
CA LEU A 86 10.00 -7.83 -6.26
C LEU A 86 9.87 -8.72 -7.51
N ILE A 87 10.13 -8.18 -8.71
CA ILE A 87 9.94 -8.84 -10.01
C ILE A 87 11.27 -8.95 -10.75
#